data_AF-A0A034V0Z5-F1
#
_entry.id   AF-A0A034V0Z5-F1
#
_cell.length_a   1.000
_cell.length_b   1.000
_cell.length_c   1.000
_cell.angle_alpha   90.00
_cell.angle_beta   90.00
_cell.angle_gamma   90.00
#
_symmetry.space_group_name_H-M   'P 1'
#
loop_
_entity.id
_entity.type
_entity.pdbx_description
1 polymer ?
#
loop_
_entity_poly.entity_id
_entity_poly.type
_entity_poly.pdbx_seq_one_letter_code
_entity_poly.pdbx_strand_id
1 'polypeptide(L)'
;MVANLIRRKRELGELAEEQLENFCLKCKEIYIEAAKQILKRFPFDEKDRQALKCLKMLNPKAILDSEIKKKFPSIADLHYFFPKICPNNITELDRKWRILRNVDFSFDQNKTPDIIDFWKHVQDLRNGDESQTFPTLYELVKKLLCLPHSSAAVERLFSAINIMKTKLRNRISTTTIKGVLHTKSEISD
;
A
#
# COMPACT_ATOMS: atom_id res chain seq x y z
N MET A 1 24.23 -12.57 -11.78
CA MET A 1 25.24 -13.65 -11.93
C MET A 1 25.15 -14.34 -13.30
N VAL A 2 23.96 -14.75 -13.77
CA VAL A 2 23.74 -15.44 -15.06
C VAL A 2 24.09 -14.59 -16.30
N ALA A 3 23.72 -13.30 -16.32
CA ALA A 3 24.02 -12.42 -17.47
C ALA A 3 25.53 -12.24 -17.75
N ASN A 4 26.36 -12.22 -16.69
CA ASN A 4 27.82 -12.09 -16.83
C ASN A 4 28.47 -13.39 -17.34
N LEU A 5 27.86 -14.54 -17.08
CA LEU A 5 28.30 -15.85 -17.59
C LEU A 5 28.03 -15.99 -19.09
N ILE A 6 26.87 -15.54 -19.57
CA ILE A 6 26.50 -15.57 -21.00
C ILE A 6 27.41 -14.62 -21.80
N ARG A 7 27.70 -13.43 -21.26
CA ARG A 7 28.62 -12.47 -21.89
C ARG A 7 30.05 -13.04 -22.00
N ARG A 8 30.57 -13.66 -20.94
CA ARG A 8 31.88 -14.35 -20.97
C ARG A 8 31.94 -15.49 -21.98
N LYS A 9 30.91 -16.33 -22.07
CA LYS A 9 30.89 -17.46 -23.01
C LYS A 9 30.71 -17.03 -24.47
N ARG A 10 30.08 -15.87 -24.72
CA ARG A 10 30.04 -15.22 -26.03
C ARG A 10 31.42 -14.69 -26.45
N GLU A 11 32.17 -14.10 -25.52
CA GLU A 11 33.54 -13.61 -25.76
C GLU A 11 34.55 -14.76 -26.00
N LEU A 12 34.30 -15.94 -25.43
CA LEU A 12 35.10 -17.16 -25.62
C LEU A 12 34.75 -17.96 -26.90
N GLY A 13 33.75 -17.54 -27.67
CA GLY A 13 33.34 -18.23 -28.91
C GLY A 13 32.64 -19.59 -28.71
N GLU A 14 32.27 -19.93 -27.47
CA GLU A 14 31.73 -21.25 -27.10
C GLU A 14 30.20 -21.38 -27.32
N LEU A 15 29.51 -20.31 -27.70
CA LEU A 15 28.07 -20.36 -27.98
C LEU A 15 27.80 -20.05 -29.45
N ALA A 16 27.13 -20.99 -30.12
CA ALA A 16 26.51 -20.74 -31.42
C ALA A 16 25.47 -19.63 -31.31
N GLU A 17 25.42 -18.77 -32.33
CA GLU A 17 24.55 -17.60 -32.39
C GLU A 17 23.06 -17.98 -32.24
N GLU A 18 22.68 -19.15 -32.78
CA GLU A 18 21.35 -19.76 -32.66
C GLU A 18 20.96 -20.09 -31.20
N GLN A 19 21.93 -20.48 -30.35
CA GLN A 19 21.66 -20.77 -28.93
C GLN A 19 21.40 -19.48 -28.15
N LEU A 20 22.11 -18.40 -28.49
CA LEU A 20 21.90 -17.07 -27.93
C LEU A 20 20.54 -16.50 -28.33
N GLU A 21 20.17 -16.64 -29.60
CA GLU A 21 18.87 -16.20 -30.10
C GLU A 21 17.72 -16.94 -29.41
N ASN A 22 17.81 -18.27 -29.31
CA ASN A 22 16.85 -19.09 -28.57
C ASN A 22 16.75 -18.72 -27.09
N PHE A 23 17.86 -18.40 -26.43
CA PHE A 23 17.85 -17.93 -25.04
C PHE A 23 17.12 -16.59 -24.89
N CYS A 24 17.42 -15.63 -25.77
CA CYS A 24 16.77 -14.32 -25.79
C CYS A 24 15.26 -14.44 -26.07
N LEU A 25 14.85 -15.32 -26.99
CA LEU A 25 13.44 -15.60 -27.27
C LEU A 25 12.72 -16.16 -26.05
N LYS A 26 13.31 -17.13 -25.35
CA LYS A 26 12.74 -17.66 -24.09
C LYS A 26 12.64 -16.60 -23.00
N CYS A 27 13.65 -15.75 -22.85
CA CYS A 27 13.59 -14.63 -21.91
C CYS A 27 12.44 -13.68 -22.26
N LYS A 28 12.26 -13.35 -23.54
CA LYS A 28 11.15 -12.54 -24.03
C LYS A 28 9.80 -13.18 -23.71
N GLU A 29 9.64 -14.49 -23.93
CA GLU A 29 8.42 -15.23 -23.59
C GLU A 29 8.10 -15.15 -22.09
N ILE A 30 9.11 -15.28 -21.22
CA ILE A 30 8.94 -15.12 -19.76
C ILE A 30 8.41 -13.72 -19.44
N TYR A 31 8.97 -12.67 -20.03
CA TYR A 31 8.49 -11.30 -19.80
C TYR A 31 7.07 -11.09 -20.32
N ILE A 32 6.73 -11.67 -21.48
CA ILE A 32 5.37 -11.61 -22.03
C ILE A 32 4.39 -12.29 -21.08
N GLU A 33 4.73 -13.49 -20.59
CA GLU A 33 3.86 -14.21 -19.65
C GLU A 33 3.75 -13.48 -18.31
N ALA A 34 4.85 -12.91 -17.80
CA ALA A 34 4.82 -12.06 -16.62
C ALA A 34 3.87 -10.87 -16.79
N ALA A 35 3.92 -10.18 -17.94
CA ALA A 35 3.02 -9.08 -18.25
C ALA A 35 1.55 -9.54 -18.33
N LYS A 36 1.27 -10.71 -18.94
CA LYS A 36 -0.08 -11.30 -18.98
C LYS A 36 -0.59 -11.64 -17.58
N GLN A 37 0.24 -12.21 -16.72
CA GLN A 37 -0.13 -12.54 -15.35
C GLN A 37 -0.38 -11.28 -14.51
N ILE A 38 0.41 -10.23 -14.70
CA ILE A 38 0.16 -8.92 -14.09
C ILE A 38 -1.19 -8.38 -14.57
N LEU A 39 -1.45 -8.37 -15.89
CA LEU A 39 -2.73 -7.93 -16.46
C LEU A 39 -3.93 -8.70 -15.89
N LYS A 40 -3.78 -10.01 -15.69
CA LYS A 40 -4.83 -10.88 -15.16
C LYS A 40 -5.12 -10.68 -13.67
N ARG A 41 -4.09 -10.39 -12.87
CA ARG A 41 -4.19 -10.38 -11.39
C ARG A 41 -4.28 -8.98 -10.81
N PHE A 42 -3.69 -8.00 -11.49
CA PHE A 42 -3.79 -6.63 -11.08
C PHE A 42 -5.16 -6.10 -11.52
N PRO A 43 -5.92 -5.48 -10.62
CA PRO A 43 -7.26 -5.02 -10.93
C PRO A 43 -7.18 -3.75 -11.79
N PHE A 44 -6.99 -3.95 -13.09
CA PHE A 44 -6.97 -2.87 -14.08
C PHE A 44 -8.37 -2.38 -14.45
N ASP A 45 -9.42 -3.10 -14.03
CA ASP A 45 -10.82 -2.71 -14.23
C ASP A 45 -11.06 -1.28 -13.73
N GLU A 46 -11.92 -0.56 -14.44
CA GLU A 46 -12.19 0.84 -14.14
C GLU A 46 -12.71 1.02 -12.71
N LYS A 47 -13.50 0.07 -12.21
CA LYS A 47 -14.09 0.10 -10.87
C LYS A 47 -13.03 0.06 -9.76
N ASP A 48 -12.14 -0.92 -9.80
CA ASP A 48 -11.11 -1.08 -8.76
C ASP A 48 -10.06 0.03 -8.84
N ARG A 49 -9.70 0.44 -10.06
CA ARG A 49 -8.84 1.60 -10.27
C ARG A 49 -9.48 2.87 -9.69
N GLN A 50 -10.79 3.03 -9.82
CA GLN A 50 -11.51 4.15 -9.25
C GLN A 50 -11.53 4.08 -7.71
N ALA A 51 -11.70 2.90 -7.11
CA ALA A 51 -11.57 2.71 -5.67
C ALA A 51 -10.19 3.17 -5.15
N LEU A 52 -9.11 2.81 -5.85
CA LEU A 52 -7.75 3.24 -5.51
C LEU A 52 -7.56 4.75 -5.68
N LYS A 53 -8.22 5.38 -6.67
CA LYS A 53 -8.19 6.85 -6.80
C LYS A 53 -8.88 7.52 -5.61
N CYS A 54 -9.97 6.97 -5.08
CA CYS A 54 -10.63 7.51 -3.89
C CYS A 54 -9.70 7.48 -2.67
N LEU A 55 -8.83 6.47 -2.53
CA LEU A 55 -7.85 6.37 -1.45
C LEU A 55 -6.74 7.44 -1.51
N LYS A 56 -6.61 8.20 -2.60
CA LYS A 56 -5.65 9.32 -2.68
C LYS A 56 -5.88 10.37 -1.60
N MET A 57 -7.10 10.48 -1.07
CA MET A 57 -7.42 11.37 0.05
C MET A 57 -6.56 11.11 1.30
N LEU A 58 -6.04 9.89 1.49
CA LEU A 58 -5.19 9.52 2.62
C LEU A 58 -3.83 10.22 2.55
N ASN A 59 -3.39 10.64 1.36
CA ASN A 59 -2.10 11.30 1.20
C ASN A 59 -2.24 12.79 1.56
N PRO A 60 -1.41 13.33 2.47
CA PRO A 60 -1.40 14.75 2.83
C PRO A 60 -1.29 15.69 1.61
N LYS A 61 -0.61 15.25 0.54
CA LYS A 61 -0.54 15.98 -0.74
C LYS A 61 -1.91 16.32 -1.32
N ALA A 62 -2.93 15.48 -1.12
CA ALA A 62 -4.27 15.75 -1.62
C ALA A 62 -4.95 16.96 -0.94
N ILE A 63 -4.44 17.39 0.20
CA ILE A 63 -4.96 18.50 1.02
C ILE A 63 -4.06 19.72 0.92
N LEU A 64 -2.74 19.52 1.00
CA LEU A 64 -1.73 20.58 1.07
C LEU A 64 -1.33 21.14 -0.31
N ASP A 65 -1.34 20.32 -1.37
CA ASP A 65 -0.94 20.75 -2.72
C ASP A 65 -2.13 21.40 -3.44
N SER A 66 -2.01 22.69 -3.75
CA SER A 66 -3.03 23.48 -4.44
C SER A 66 -3.50 22.91 -5.78
N GLU A 67 -2.61 22.25 -6.54
CA GLU A 67 -2.95 21.68 -7.85
C GLU A 67 -3.69 20.34 -7.71
N ILE A 68 -3.30 19.52 -6.73
CA ILE A 68 -3.96 18.24 -6.45
C ILE A 68 -5.31 18.49 -5.77
N LYS A 69 -5.37 19.46 -4.86
CA LYS A 69 -6.57 19.86 -4.12
C LYS A 69 -7.76 20.18 -5.05
N LYS A 70 -7.49 20.83 -6.19
CA LYS A 70 -8.51 21.12 -7.23
C LYS A 70 -9.08 19.86 -7.89
N LYS A 71 -8.27 18.80 -8.03
CA LYS A 71 -8.63 17.56 -8.74
C LYS A 71 -9.47 16.61 -7.88
N PHE A 72 -9.46 16.77 -6.56
CA PHE A 72 -10.16 15.88 -5.63
C PHE A 72 -11.16 16.64 -4.74
N PRO A 73 -12.21 17.26 -5.35
CA PRO A 73 -13.17 18.14 -4.66
C PRO A 73 -14.01 17.43 -3.59
N SER A 74 -14.25 16.14 -3.73
CA SER A 74 -15.20 15.37 -2.90
C SER A 74 -14.65 13.98 -2.59
N ILE A 75 -15.17 13.41 -1.50
CA ILE A 75 -14.88 12.05 -1.03
C ILE A 75 -16.14 11.18 -0.93
N ALA A 76 -17.28 11.66 -1.46
CA ALA A 76 -18.55 10.95 -1.41
C ALA A 76 -18.48 9.57 -2.09
N ASP A 77 -17.69 9.46 -3.16
CA ASP A 77 -17.48 8.22 -3.91
C ASP A 77 -16.91 7.08 -3.05
N LEU A 78 -16.24 7.38 -1.92
CA LEU A 78 -15.73 6.35 -1.02
C LEU A 78 -16.83 5.44 -0.48
N HIS A 79 -18.04 5.97 -0.27
CA HIS A 79 -19.14 5.16 0.24
C HIS A 79 -19.52 4.04 -0.73
N TYR A 80 -19.44 4.29 -2.05
CA TYR A 80 -19.74 3.30 -3.06
C TYR A 80 -18.73 2.13 -3.03
N PHE A 81 -17.45 2.42 -2.79
CA PHE A 81 -16.38 1.41 -2.79
C PHE A 81 -16.17 0.75 -1.42
N PHE A 82 -16.38 1.48 -0.33
CA PHE A 82 -16.14 1.03 1.04
C PHE A 82 -17.37 1.24 1.95
N PRO A 83 -18.54 0.67 1.61
CA PRO A 83 -19.80 0.94 2.31
C PRO A 83 -19.78 0.52 3.78
N LYS A 84 -19.01 -0.54 4.12
CA LYS A 84 -18.88 -1.03 5.50
C LYS A 84 -17.93 -0.20 6.38
N ILE A 85 -17.05 0.57 5.75
CA ILE A 85 -16.04 1.38 6.44
C ILE A 85 -16.55 2.81 6.61
N CYS A 86 -17.26 3.32 5.59
CA CYS A 86 -17.80 4.67 5.59
C CYS A 86 -18.94 4.85 6.61
N PRO A 87 -19.06 6.04 7.21
CA PRO A 87 -20.19 6.37 8.08
C PRO A 87 -21.49 6.48 7.27
N ASN A 88 -22.63 6.32 7.94
CA ASN A 88 -23.96 6.41 7.33
C ASN A 88 -24.23 7.81 6.76
N ASN A 89 -23.70 8.87 7.38
CA ASN A 89 -23.90 10.24 6.94
C ASN A 89 -22.72 10.73 6.06
N ILE A 90 -22.81 10.40 4.77
CA ILE A 90 -21.80 10.72 3.75
C ILE A 90 -21.76 12.24 3.48
N THR A 91 -22.92 12.89 3.51
CA THR A 91 -23.05 14.33 3.25
C THR A 91 -22.26 15.14 4.29
N GLU A 92 -22.42 14.82 5.57
CA GLU A 92 -21.64 15.47 6.63
C GLU A 92 -20.15 15.14 6.55
N LEU A 93 -19.79 13.92 6.14
CA LEU A 93 -18.41 13.54 5.94
C LEU A 93 -17.75 14.35 4.80
N ASP A 94 -18.43 14.50 3.66
CA ASP A 94 -17.94 15.31 2.53
C ASP A 94 -17.84 16.79 2.91
N ARG A 95 -18.82 17.31 3.68
CA ARG A 95 -18.77 18.68 4.20
C ARG A 95 -17.53 18.90 5.07
N LYS A 96 -17.26 17.99 6.02
CA LYS A 96 -16.07 18.04 6.88
C LYS A 96 -14.77 17.96 6.08
N TRP A 97 -14.72 17.13 5.04
CA TRP A 97 -13.58 17.08 4.13
C TRP A 97 -13.33 18.42 3.44
N ARG A 98 -14.37 19.08 2.93
CA ARG A 98 -14.25 20.41 2.32
C ARG A 98 -13.72 21.44 3.31
N ILE A 99 -14.18 21.41 4.56
CA ILE A 99 -13.69 22.28 5.63
C ILE A 99 -12.21 22.00 5.93
N LEU A 100 -11.84 20.74 6.13
CA LEU A 100 -10.46 20.32 6.42
C LEU A 100 -9.47 20.89 5.38
N ARG A 101 -9.85 20.86 4.11
CA ARG A 101 -9.00 21.39 3.04
C ARG A 101 -8.79 22.88 3.10
N ASN A 102 -9.68 23.63 3.72
CA ASN A 102 -9.55 25.08 3.88
C ASN A 102 -8.88 25.45 5.20
N VAL A 103 -8.55 24.48 6.05
CA VAL A 103 -7.71 24.70 7.23
C VAL A 103 -6.30 25.01 6.76
N ASP A 104 -5.74 26.09 7.29
CA ASP A 104 -4.33 26.40 7.11
C ASP A 104 -3.52 25.56 8.08
N PHE A 105 -2.68 24.70 7.55
CA PHE A 105 -1.80 23.86 8.35
C PHE A 105 -0.40 24.48 8.34
N SER A 106 0.18 24.65 9.53
CA SER A 106 1.56 25.13 9.71
C SER A 106 2.62 24.07 9.37
N PHE A 107 2.41 23.29 8.32
CA PHE A 107 3.44 22.39 7.79
C PHE A 107 4.37 23.16 6.85
N ASP A 108 5.64 22.78 6.84
CA ASP A 108 6.60 23.30 5.86
C ASP A 108 6.12 22.94 4.45
N GLN A 109 5.83 23.96 3.62
CA GLN A 109 5.32 23.79 2.27
C GLN A 109 6.29 23.00 1.37
N ASN A 110 7.57 22.92 1.75
CA ASN A 110 8.59 22.21 1.00
C ASN A 110 8.72 20.72 1.36
N LYS A 111 8.05 20.27 2.44
CA LYS A 111 8.19 18.89 2.92
C LYS A 111 6.83 18.29 3.24
N THR A 112 6.46 17.27 2.48
CA THR A 112 5.19 16.56 2.73
C THR A 112 5.33 15.71 3.99
N PRO A 113 4.48 15.95 5.02
CA PRO A 113 4.55 15.18 6.25
C PRO A 113 4.27 13.70 6.00
N ASP A 114 4.75 12.85 6.90
CA ASP A 114 4.35 11.45 6.89
C ASP A 114 2.82 11.32 7.04
N ILE A 115 2.25 10.29 6.41
CA ILE A 115 0.80 10.07 6.41
C ILE A 115 0.29 9.96 7.84
N ILE A 116 0.97 9.21 8.69
CA ILE A 116 0.53 8.95 10.06
C ILE A 116 0.60 10.24 10.88
N ASP A 117 1.71 10.98 10.77
CA ASP A 117 1.92 12.21 11.54
C ASP A 117 0.94 13.32 11.13
N PHE A 118 0.64 13.45 9.84
CA PHE A 118 -0.36 14.38 9.36
C PHE A 118 -1.75 14.07 9.94
N TRP A 119 -2.19 12.81 9.88
CA TRP A 119 -3.52 12.44 10.37
C TRP A 119 -3.62 12.47 11.89
N LYS A 120 -2.52 12.25 12.62
CA LYS A 120 -2.44 12.54 14.07
C LYS A 120 -2.63 14.03 14.34
N HIS A 121 -1.98 14.91 13.59
CA HIS A 121 -2.19 16.35 13.75
C HIS A 121 -3.65 16.74 13.50
N VAL A 122 -4.28 16.19 12.45
CA VAL A 122 -5.73 16.39 12.19
C VAL A 122 -6.60 15.84 13.33
N GLN A 123 -6.18 14.74 13.97
CA GLN A 123 -6.86 14.19 15.14
C GLN A 123 -6.80 15.15 16.32
N ASP A 124 -5.68 15.83 16.51
CA ASP A 124 -5.41 16.71 17.66
C ASP A 124 -6.02 18.10 17.51
N LEU A 125 -6.57 18.45 16.34
CA LEU A 125 -7.34 19.67 16.16
C LEU A 125 -8.56 19.69 17.10
N ARG A 126 -8.68 20.78 17.85
CA ARG A 126 -9.78 21.05 18.77
C ARG A 126 -10.54 22.29 18.33
N ASN A 127 -11.84 22.25 18.53
CA ASN A 127 -12.72 23.40 18.42
C ASN A 127 -12.59 24.27 19.70
N GLY A 128 -13.19 25.46 19.69
CA GLY A 128 -13.17 26.37 20.85
C GLY A 128 -13.85 25.82 22.11
N ASP A 129 -14.63 24.74 21.99
CA ASP A 129 -15.27 24.01 23.08
C ASP A 129 -14.47 22.76 23.52
N GLU A 130 -13.19 22.65 23.14
CA GLU A 130 -12.32 21.51 23.39
C GLU A 130 -12.78 20.18 22.73
N SER A 131 -13.83 20.20 21.92
CA SER A 131 -14.24 19.02 21.15
C SER A 131 -13.32 18.77 19.96
N GLN A 132 -13.18 17.52 19.54
CA GLN A 132 -12.40 17.19 18.33
C GLN A 132 -13.08 17.78 17.08
N THR A 133 -12.30 18.43 16.21
CA THR A 133 -12.85 19.09 15.01
C THR A 133 -13.34 18.09 13.96
N PHE A 134 -12.58 16.99 13.73
CA PHE A 134 -12.84 16.04 12.65
C PHE A 134 -12.96 14.57 13.08
N PRO A 135 -13.76 14.21 14.11
CA PRO A 135 -13.77 12.87 14.70
C PRO A 135 -14.20 11.78 13.70
N THR A 136 -15.28 12.04 12.94
CA THR A 136 -15.82 11.10 11.95
C THR A 136 -14.89 10.88 10.76
N LEU A 137 -14.14 11.91 10.37
CA LEU A 137 -13.20 11.84 9.25
C LEU A 137 -11.93 11.09 9.68
N TYR A 138 -11.40 11.41 10.86
CA TYR A 138 -10.24 10.70 11.41
C TYR A 138 -10.54 9.21 11.62
N GLU A 139 -11.71 8.87 12.17
CA GLU A 139 -12.10 7.46 12.36
C GLU A 139 -12.18 6.69 11.02
N LEU A 140 -12.71 7.31 9.96
CA LEU A 140 -12.71 6.73 8.62
C LEU A 140 -11.27 6.47 8.15
N VAL A 141 -10.41 7.49 8.23
CA VAL A 141 -9.02 7.40 7.79
C VAL A 141 -8.27 6.32 8.56
N LYS A 142 -8.44 6.26 9.88
CA LYS A 142 -7.85 5.23 10.73
C LYS A 142 -8.22 3.83 10.25
N LYS A 143 -9.51 3.58 9.97
CA LYS A 143 -9.96 2.28 9.45
C LYS A 143 -9.37 1.97 8.07
N LEU A 144 -9.28 2.97 7.19
CA LEU A 144 -8.68 2.80 5.86
C LEU A 144 -7.17 2.51 5.94
N LEU A 145 -6.43 3.15 6.85
CA LEU A 145 -5.00 2.91 7.05
C LEU A 145 -4.71 1.53 7.68
N CYS A 146 -5.67 0.96 8.39
CA CYS A 146 -5.59 -0.42 8.88
C CYS A 146 -5.78 -1.48 7.78
N LEU A 147 -6.16 -1.08 6.55
CA LEU A 147 -6.28 -2.04 5.46
C LEU A 147 -4.90 -2.57 5.05
N PRO A 148 -4.77 -3.88 4.79
CA PRO A 148 -3.52 -4.47 4.34
C PRO A 148 -3.17 -3.97 2.94
N HIS A 149 -2.24 -3.03 2.86
CA HIS A 149 -1.86 -2.37 1.60
C HIS A 149 -0.68 -3.04 0.89
N SER A 150 0.00 -4.00 1.52
CA SER A 150 1.17 -4.68 0.94
C SER A 150 1.29 -6.14 1.38
N SER A 151 1.66 -7.00 0.43
CA SER A 151 2.04 -8.39 0.71
C SER A 151 3.31 -8.49 1.56
N ALA A 152 4.12 -7.44 1.65
CA ALA A 152 5.37 -7.44 2.40
C ALA A 152 5.16 -7.77 3.90
N ALA A 153 4.01 -7.42 4.48
CA ALA A 153 3.67 -7.82 5.85
C ALA A 153 3.52 -9.35 5.95
N VAL A 154 2.84 -9.96 4.98
CA VAL A 154 2.64 -11.42 4.91
C VAL A 154 3.95 -12.13 4.55
N GLU A 155 4.77 -11.57 3.66
CA GLU A 155 6.09 -12.11 3.31
C GLU A 155 7.05 -12.08 4.49
N ARG A 156 7.06 -10.99 5.29
CA ARG A 156 7.79 -10.93 6.55
C ARG A 156 7.32 -12.02 7.52
N LEU A 157 6.01 -12.25 7.61
CA LEU A 157 5.45 -13.33 8.42
C LEU A 157 5.89 -14.71 7.92
N PHE A 158 5.85 -14.97 6.62
CA PHE A 158 6.31 -16.23 6.02
C PHE A 158 7.81 -16.44 6.21
N SER A 159 8.62 -15.39 6.11
CA SER A 159 10.04 -15.44 6.42
C SER A 159 10.28 -15.84 7.87
N ALA A 160 9.55 -15.23 8.82
CA ALA A 160 9.60 -15.62 10.23
C ALA A 160 9.19 -17.09 10.44
N ILE A 161 8.17 -17.57 9.74
CA ILE A 161 7.75 -18.98 9.76
C ILE A 161 8.84 -19.90 9.22
N ASN A 162 9.51 -19.50 8.15
CA ASN A 162 10.61 -20.26 7.56
C ASN A 162 11.82 -20.34 8.49
N ILE A 163 12.09 -19.29 9.26
CA ILE A 163 13.14 -19.30 10.31
C ILE A 163 12.76 -20.27 11.43
N MET A 164 11.49 -20.30 11.86
CA MET A 164 11.04 -21.23 12.89
C MET A 164 11.06 -22.69 12.43
N LYS A 165 10.74 -22.94 11.16
CA LYS A 165 10.78 -24.26 10.52
C LYS A 165 12.14 -24.53 9.88
N THR A 166 13.09 -24.99 10.68
CA THR A 166 14.40 -25.43 10.14
C THR A 166 14.31 -26.80 9.48
N LYS A 167 15.33 -27.18 8.69
CA LYS A 167 15.40 -28.52 8.07
C LYS A 167 15.30 -29.66 9.09
N LEU A 168 15.85 -29.47 10.29
CA LEU A 168 15.81 -30.43 11.39
C LEU A 168 14.51 -30.35 12.21
N ARG A 169 13.82 -29.20 12.18
CA ARG A 169 12.58 -28.93 12.95
C ARG A 169 11.45 -28.49 12.01
N ASN A 170 11.10 -29.33 11.03
CA ASN A 170 10.07 -29.03 10.05
C ASN A 170 8.64 -29.42 10.53
N ARG A 171 8.52 -30.35 11.47
CA ARG A 171 7.26 -30.86 12.02
C ARG A 171 6.83 -30.08 13.25
N ILE A 172 6.44 -28.82 13.05
CA ILE A 172 5.84 -27.97 14.10
C ILE A 172 4.35 -27.82 13.80
N SER A 173 3.49 -28.01 14.80
CA SER A 173 2.06 -27.80 14.67
C SER A 173 1.73 -26.33 14.41
N THR A 174 0.62 -26.08 13.73
CA THR A 174 0.15 -24.72 13.45
C THR A 174 -0.16 -23.94 14.72
N THR A 175 -0.67 -24.61 15.76
CA THR A 175 -0.95 -24.01 17.07
C THR A 175 0.31 -23.49 17.73
N THR A 176 1.38 -24.28 17.73
CA THR A 176 2.67 -23.86 18.29
C THR A 176 3.29 -22.71 17.50
N ILE A 177 3.23 -22.75 16.16
CA ILE A 177 3.71 -21.64 15.32
C ILE A 177 2.96 -20.35 15.64
N LYS A 178 1.62 -20.40 15.75
CA LYS A 178 0.82 -19.24 16.14
C LYS A 178 1.24 -18.71 17.50
N GLY A 179 1.40 -19.58 18.50
CA GLY A 179 1.86 -19.19 19.84
C GLY A 179 3.23 -18.50 19.82
N VAL A 180 4.19 -19.03 19.06
CA VAL A 180 5.53 -18.42 18.92
C VAL A 180 5.45 -17.08 18.17
N LEU A 181 4.59 -16.97 17.15
CA LEU A 181 4.39 -15.70 16.44
C LEU A 181 3.79 -14.62 17.35
N HIS A 182 2.77 -14.96 18.14
CA HIS A 182 2.14 -14.05 19.08
C HIS A 182 3.12 -13.63 20.18
N THR A 183 3.82 -14.58 20.81
CA THR A 183 4.84 -14.23 21.81
C THR A 183 5.92 -13.33 21.22
N LYS A 184 6.37 -13.59 19.98
CA LYS A 184 7.35 -12.72 19.31
C LYS A 184 6.81 -11.32 19.00
N SER A 185 5.53 -11.17 18.66
CA SER A 185 4.95 -9.84 18.40
C SER A 185 4.82 -8.99 19.65
N GLU A 186 4.57 -9.62 20.81
CA GLU A 186 4.45 -8.91 22.10
C GLU A 186 5.81 -8.59 22.75
N ILE A 187 6.87 -9.33 22.43
CA ILE A 187 8.22 -9.16 23.04
C ILE A 187 9.07 -8.12 22.27
N SER A 188 8.70 -7.77 21.03
CA SER A 188 9.43 -6.76 20.27
C SER A 188 9.04 -5.35 20.72
N ASP A 189 9.83 -4.80 21.65
CA ASP A 189 10.01 -3.36 21.89
C ASP A 189 10.78 -2.69 20.72
#